data_AF-A0A1A9EUW1-F1
#
_entry.id   AF-A0A1A9EUW1-F1
#
_cell.length_a   1.000
_cell.length_b   1.000
_cell.length_c   1.000
_cell.angle_alpha   90.00
_cell.angle_beta   90.00
_cell.angle_gamma   90.00
#
_symmetry.space_group_name_H-M   'P 1'
#
loop_
_entity.id
_entity.type
_entity.pdbx_description
1 polymer ?
#
loop_
_entity_poly.entity_id
_entity_poly.type
_entity_poly.pdbx_seq_one_letter_code
_entity_poly.pdbx_strand_id
1 'polypeptide(L)'
;MPAPEQDLLLQLDQQLQQAIETRQVEVYGQPSHLYHSGYYSNSTSLWSHSPALLEHQNRGYLITATPKAALRLAILPVQAIIPLLRTSITPEACEATAPPTATPNRLEDIGPGLERLCTALESYCPSIGLDGFATLALEGGNHYRHVLLFRPLDSLQLYDIEPL
;
A
#
# COMPACT_ATOMS: atom_id res chain seq x y z
N MET A 1 -18.14 12.12 18.92
CA MET A 1 -16.92 12.41 18.15
C MET A 1 -16.73 11.29 17.16
N PRO A 2 -16.57 11.54 15.85
CA PRO A 2 -16.24 10.49 14.90
C PRO A 2 -14.90 9.85 15.30
N ALA A 3 -14.78 8.54 15.10
CA ALA A 3 -13.55 7.83 15.41
C ALA A 3 -12.43 8.32 14.47
N PRO A 4 -11.18 8.47 14.95
CA PRO A 4 -10.06 8.96 14.13
C PRO A 4 -9.84 8.13 12.85
N GLU A 5 -10.28 6.88 12.84
CA GLU A 5 -10.27 5.98 11.69
C GLU A 5 -11.26 6.39 10.58
N GLN A 6 -12.43 6.95 10.92
CA GLN A 6 -13.41 7.40 9.92
C GLN A 6 -12.93 8.63 9.15
N ASP A 7 -12.29 9.57 9.84
CA ASP A 7 -11.71 10.77 9.21
C ASP A 7 -10.56 10.39 8.27
N LEU A 8 -9.80 9.35 8.64
CA LEU A 8 -8.72 8.75 7.86
C LEU A 8 -9.20 8.17 6.52
N LEU A 9 -10.26 7.35 6.58
CA LEU A 9 -10.85 6.73 5.40
C LEU A 9 -11.45 7.77 4.45
N LEU A 10 -12.11 8.80 4.99
CA LEU A 10 -12.64 9.92 4.21
C LEU A 10 -11.52 10.72 3.52
N GLN A 11 -10.40 10.95 4.19
CA GLN A 11 -9.25 11.63 3.59
C GLN A 11 -8.63 10.81 2.46
N LEU A 12 -8.46 9.49 2.64
CA LEU A 12 -7.98 8.62 1.58
C LEU A 12 -8.94 8.62 0.38
N ASP A 13 -10.24 8.51 0.62
CA ASP A 13 -11.25 8.52 -0.44
C ASP A 13 -11.19 9.81 -1.27
N GLN A 14 -11.09 10.95 -0.60
CA GLN A 14 -10.92 12.25 -1.26
C GLN A 14 -9.63 12.30 -2.10
N GLN A 15 -8.53 11.74 -1.60
CA GLN A 15 -7.27 11.67 -2.34
C GLN A 15 -7.35 10.74 -3.56
N LEU A 16 -8.00 9.59 -3.43
CA LEU A 16 -8.21 8.65 -4.54
C LEU A 16 -9.11 9.27 -5.61
N GLN A 17 -10.17 9.95 -5.20
CA GLN A 17 -11.06 10.66 -6.12
C GLN A 17 -10.31 11.81 -6.82
N GLN A 18 -9.53 12.60 -6.08
CA GLN A 18 -8.70 13.64 -6.65
C GLN A 18 -7.68 13.08 -7.65
N ALA A 19 -7.06 11.93 -7.37
CA ALA A 19 -6.15 11.27 -8.30
C ALA A 19 -6.87 10.88 -9.61
N ILE A 20 -8.12 10.43 -9.53
CA ILE A 20 -8.93 10.14 -10.72
C ILE A 20 -9.24 11.41 -11.52
N GLU A 21 -9.71 12.45 -10.84
CA GLU A 21 -10.07 13.73 -11.47
C GLU A 21 -8.86 14.39 -12.15
N THR A 22 -7.68 14.28 -11.55
CA THR A 22 -6.42 14.82 -12.07
C THR A 22 -5.70 13.88 -13.04
N ARG A 23 -6.30 12.74 -13.40
CA ARG A 23 -5.72 11.70 -14.27
C ARG A 23 -4.39 11.12 -13.77
N GLN A 24 -4.17 11.13 -12.46
CA GLN A 24 -3.08 10.42 -11.80
C GLN A 24 -3.43 8.95 -11.59
N VAL A 25 -3.98 8.31 -12.61
CA VAL A 25 -4.32 6.89 -12.60
C VAL A 25 -3.52 6.21 -13.69
N GLU A 26 -2.73 5.22 -13.31
CA GLU A 26 -2.02 4.38 -14.25
C GLU A 26 -2.75 3.05 -14.45
N VAL A 27 -2.81 2.61 -15.70
CA VAL A 27 -3.29 1.28 -16.07
C VAL A 27 -2.07 0.38 -16.23
N TYR A 28 -1.78 -0.37 -15.19
CA TYR A 28 -0.63 -1.24 -15.08
C TYR A 28 -0.97 -2.66 -15.57
N GLY A 29 -0.62 -2.96 -16.81
CA GLY A 29 -0.91 -4.26 -17.45
C GLY A 29 0.32 -5.03 -17.93
N GLN A 30 1.53 -4.62 -17.53
CA GLN A 30 2.74 -5.33 -17.93
C GLN A 30 2.86 -6.67 -17.18
N PRO A 31 3.40 -7.72 -17.82
CA PRO A 31 3.72 -8.97 -17.16
C PRO A 31 4.89 -8.73 -16.20
N SER A 32 4.56 -8.40 -14.95
CA SER A 32 5.52 -8.22 -13.88
C SER A 32 5.12 -9.04 -12.66
N HIS A 33 6.14 -9.37 -11.87
CA HIS A 33 5.94 -10.03 -10.59
C HIS A 33 5.76 -8.97 -9.51
N LEU A 34 4.69 -9.16 -8.75
CA LEU A 34 4.44 -8.46 -7.51
C LEU A 34 4.71 -9.45 -6.37
N TYR A 35 5.43 -8.95 -5.38
CA TYR A 35 5.81 -9.69 -4.19
C TYR A 35 5.02 -9.17 -2.99
N HIS A 36 4.62 -10.08 -2.12
CA HIS A 36 4.00 -9.79 -0.83
C HIS A 36 4.60 -10.71 0.24
N SER A 37 4.81 -10.19 1.44
CA SER A 37 5.15 -11.02 2.60
C SER A 37 3.91 -11.15 3.47
N GLY A 38 3.47 -12.38 3.73
CA GLY A 38 2.28 -12.67 4.53
C GLY A 38 1.46 -13.85 4.03
N TYR A 39 0.14 -13.73 4.10
CA TYR A 39 -0.81 -14.76 3.66
C TYR A 39 -1.48 -14.35 2.34
N TYR A 40 -1.65 -15.31 1.42
CA TYR A 40 -2.40 -15.06 0.20
C TYR A 40 -3.89 -14.99 0.53
N SER A 41 -4.44 -13.79 0.60
CA SER A 41 -5.83 -13.54 0.98
C SER A 41 -6.41 -12.42 0.14
N ASN A 42 -7.73 -12.21 0.18
CA ASN A 42 -8.37 -11.09 -0.51
C ASN A 42 -8.44 -9.82 0.35
N SER A 43 -7.79 -9.82 1.51
CA SER A 43 -7.66 -8.61 2.32
C SER A 43 -6.80 -7.58 1.60
N THR A 44 -7.11 -6.31 1.87
CA THR A 44 -6.24 -5.21 1.46
C THR A 44 -4.82 -5.49 1.93
N SER A 45 -3.85 -5.43 1.01
CA SER A 45 -2.48 -5.86 1.29
C SER A 45 -1.46 -5.03 0.52
N LEU A 46 -0.26 -4.98 1.09
CA LEU A 46 0.90 -4.29 0.53
C LEU A 46 1.71 -5.23 -0.36
N TRP A 47 2.06 -4.74 -1.55
CA TRP A 47 2.81 -5.43 -2.60
C TRP A 47 3.99 -4.56 -3.07
N SER A 48 5.01 -5.20 -3.64
CA SER A 48 6.17 -4.52 -4.21
C SER A 48 6.70 -5.23 -5.45
N HIS A 49 7.41 -4.50 -6.32
CA HIS A 49 8.14 -5.09 -7.44
C HIS A 49 9.51 -5.66 -7.06
N SER A 50 9.93 -5.50 -5.80
CA SER A 50 11.17 -6.10 -5.30
C SER A 50 10.93 -6.75 -3.94
N PRO A 51 11.27 -8.04 -3.76
CA PRO A 51 11.12 -8.70 -2.46
C PRO A 51 12.03 -8.09 -1.39
N ALA A 52 13.16 -7.50 -1.78
CA ALA A 52 14.07 -6.79 -0.87
C ALA A 52 13.46 -5.51 -0.25
N LEU A 53 12.27 -5.09 -0.67
CA LEU A 53 11.57 -3.94 -0.09
C LEU A 53 10.53 -4.36 0.96
N LEU A 54 10.31 -5.67 1.14
CA LEU A 54 9.33 -6.24 2.06
C LEU A 54 9.95 -6.67 3.40
N GLU A 55 11.09 -6.08 3.78
CA GLU A 55 11.94 -6.45 4.94
C GLU A 55 11.24 -6.42 6.31
N HIS A 56 10.00 -5.92 6.39
CA HIS A 56 9.27 -5.71 7.63
C HIS A 56 8.55 -6.96 8.15
N GLN A 57 8.37 -7.99 7.31
CA GLN A 57 7.71 -9.24 7.71
C GLN A 57 8.60 -10.45 7.49
N ASN A 58 9.33 -10.85 8.55
CA ASN A 58 10.17 -12.05 8.60
C ASN A 58 9.39 -13.31 9.02
N ARG A 59 8.07 -13.36 8.78
CA ARG A 59 7.23 -14.50 9.16
C ARG A 59 6.13 -14.71 8.14
N GLY A 60 5.86 -15.97 7.82
CA GLY A 60 4.81 -16.35 6.88
C GLY A 60 5.42 -16.82 5.58
N TYR A 61 4.91 -16.31 4.47
CA TYR A 61 5.33 -16.70 3.13
C TYR A 61 5.70 -15.48 2.30
N LEU A 62 6.71 -15.64 1.46
CA LEU A 62 6.96 -14.77 0.32
C LEU A 62 6.06 -15.23 -0.81
N ILE A 63 5.14 -14.37 -1.21
CA ILE A 63 4.14 -14.63 -2.23
C ILE A 63 4.54 -13.88 -3.47
N THR A 64 4.60 -14.60 -4.58
CA THR A 64 4.79 -14.02 -5.91
C THR A 64 3.49 -14.12 -6.68
N ALA A 65 3.02 -13.02 -7.23
CA ALA A 65 1.80 -12.96 -8.02
C ALA A 65 1.98 -12.06 -9.25
N THR A 66 1.08 -12.22 -10.22
CA THR A 66 1.03 -11.43 -11.46
C THR A 66 -0.35 -10.81 -11.64
N PRO A 67 -0.50 -9.67 -12.31
CA PRO A 67 -1.82 -9.16 -12.66
C PRO A 67 -2.60 -10.13 -13.58
N LYS A 68 -3.85 -10.48 -13.23
CA LYS A 68 -4.77 -11.24 -14.12
C LYS A 68 -5.17 -10.44 -15.36
N ALA A 69 -5.31 -9.14 -15.15
CA ALA A 69 -5.64 -8.12 -16.14
C ALA A 69 -4.90 -6.84 -15.76
N ALA A 70 -5.08 -5.77 -16.54
CA ALA A 70 -4.45 -4.50 -16.21
C ALA A 70 -5.04 -3.90 -14.92
N LEU A 71 -4.17 -3.63 -13.94
CA LEU A 71 -4.51 -2.99 -12.67
C LEU A 71 -4.70 -1.48 -12.88
N ARG A 72 -5.72 -0.90 -12.28
CA ARG A 72 -5.95 0.54 -12.25
C ARG A 72 -5.47 1.07 -10.91
N LEU A 73 -4.30 1.71 -10.92
CA LEU A 73 -3.65 2.20 -9.71
C LEU A 73 -3.70 3.72 -9.69
N ALA A 74 -4.20 4.30 -8.59
CA ALA A 74 -4.01 5.71 -8.32
C ALA A 74 -2.56 5.97 -7.90
N ILE A 75 -1.91 6.97 -8.49
CA ILE A 75 -0.53 7.33 -8.16
C ILE A 75 -0.58 8.45 -7.13
N LEU A 76 -0.34 8.11 -5.87
CA LEU A 76 -0.39 9.05 -4.77
C LEU A 76 1.02 9.50 -4.39
N PRO A 77 1.30 10.82 -4.37
CA PRO A 77 2.60 11.29 -3.93
C PRO A 77 2.80 10.99 -2.44
N VAL A 78 4.04 10.72 -2.04
CA VAL A 78 4.39 10.40 -0.63
C VAL A 78 3.85 11.46 0.34
N GLN A 79 3.87 12.74 -0.03
CA GLN A 79 3.37 13.82 0.81
C GLN A 79 1.85 13.74 1.08
N ALA A 80 1.08 13.17 0.15
CA ALA A 80 -0.35 12.92 0.36
C ALA A 80 -0.60 11.77 1.34
N ILE A 81 0.32 10.80 1.41
CA ILE A 81 0.16 9.59 2.22
C ILE A 81 0.66 9.79 3.66
N ILE A 82 1.66 10.64 3.90
CA ILE A 82 2.20 10.91 5.25
C ILE A 82 1.11 11.23 6.31
N PRO A 83 0.11 12.08 6.04
CA PRO A 83 -0.99 12.32 6.98
C PRO A 83 -1.76 11.06 7.35
N LEU A 84 -1.98 10.15 6.38
CA LEU A 84 -2.67 8.88 6.58
C LEU A 84 -1.84 7.91 7.44
N LEU A 85 -0.52 7.90 7.24
CA LEU A 85 0.40 7.06 8.02
C LEU A 85 0.58 7.55 9.46
N ARG A 86 0.45 8.86 9.71
CA ARG A 86 0.58 9.46 11.05
C ARG A 86 -0.65 9.22 11.92
N THR A 87 -1.82 9.17 11.31
CA THR A 87 -3.10 8.98 12.01
C THR A 87 -3.38 7.50 12.33
N SER A 88 -2.72 6.55 11.64
CA SER A 88 -2.71 5.13 11.99
C SER A 88 -1.74 4.78 13.15
N ILE A 89 -1.07 5.77 13.74
CA ILE A 89 -0.18 5.58 14.90
C ILE A 89 -1.01 5.82 16.16
N THR A 90 -1.38 4.76 16.86
CA THR A 90 -1.76 4.88 18.27
C THR A 90 -0.59 5.49 19.04
N PRO A 91 -0.79 6.54 19.85
CA PRO A 91 0.30 7.23 20.56
C PRO A 91 1.12 6.34 21.50
N GLU A 92 0.66 5.13 21.82
CA GLU A 92 1.33 4.24 22.77
C GLU A 92 2.57 3.50 22.24
N ALA A 93 2.85 3.53 20.92
CA ALA A 93 3.98 2.79 20.35
C ALA A 93 5.22 3.63 20.02
N CYS A 94 5.23 4.95 20.29
CA CYS A 94 6.30 5.85 19.83
C CYS A 94 7.04 6.64 20.93
N GLU A 95 6.92 6.27 22.21
CA GLU A 95 7.67 6.94 23.28
C GLU A 95 8.91 6.20 23.79
N ALA A 96 9.25 5.03 23.23
CA ALA A 96 10.52 4.40 23.52
C ALA A 96 11.41 4.39 22.27
N THR A 97 12.47 5.20 22.29
CA THR A 97 13.72 5.06 21.49
C THR A 97 13.79 5.58 20.04
N ALA A 98 13.01 6.56 19.60
CA ALA A 98 13.37 7.36 18.41
C ALA A 98 13.72 8.81 18.79
N PRO A 99 14.90 9.34 18.42
CA PRO A 99 15.25 10.73 18.68
C PRO A 99 14.26 11.70 17.98
N PRO A 100 14.05 12.91 18.52
CA PRO A 100 13.04 13.89 18.07
C PRO A 100 13.32 14.53 16.69
N THR A 101 14.04 13.85 15.80
CA THR A 101 14.45 14.30 14.46
C THR A 101 14.01 13.36 13.33
N ALA A 102 13.35 12.24 13.62
CA ALA A 102 12.79 11.36 12.60
C ALA A 102 11.58 12.03 11.94
N THR A 103 11.85 12.89 10.97
CA THR A 103 10.84 13.31 10.00
C THR A 103 10.42 12.05 9.25
N PRO A 104 9.12 11.69 9.17
CA PRO A 104 8.61 10.60 8.34
C PRO A 104 8.66 10.96 6.84
N ASN A 105 9.74 11.64 6.44
CA ASN A 105 10.03 12.07 5.08
C ASN A 105 10.98 11.09 4.37
N ARG A 106 11.54 10.10 5.08
CA ARG A 106 12.36 9.06 4.45
C ARG A 106 11.46 7.96 3.91
N LEU A 107 11.63 7.67 2.61
CA LEU A 107 10.86 6.68 1.86
C LEU A 107 10.98 5.26 2.42
N GLU A 108 12.01 5.01 3.22
CA GLU A 108 12.27 3.72 3.88
C GLU A 108 11.35 3.49 5.08
N ASP A 109 10.83 4.57 5.70
CA ASP A 109 10.08 4.49 6.97
C ASP A 109 8.56 4.36 6.78
N ILE A 110 8.05 4.42 5.54
CA ILE A 110 6.60 4.44 5.27
C ILE A 110 5.96 3.04 5.19
N GLY A 111 6.76 1.98 4.95
CA GLY A 111 6.28 0.60 4.83
C GLY A 111 5.42 0.14 6.01
N PRO A 112 5.89 0.25 7.26
CA PRO A 112 5.11 -0.12 8.45
C PRO A 112 3.81 0.69 8.63
N GLY A 113 3.78 1.93 8.15
CA GLY A 113 2.55 2.73 8.17
C GLY A 113 1.53 2.22 7.15
N LEU A 114 1.99 1.81 5.96
CA LEU A 114 1.13 1.29 4.89
C LEU A 114 0.53 -0.07 5.26
N GLU A 115 1.26 -0.92 5.96
CA GLU A 115 0.73 -2.18 6.48
C GLU A 115 -0.40 -1.94 7.50
N ARG A 116 -0.23 -0.98 8.42
CA ARG A 116 -1.31 -0.61 9.36
C ARG A 116 -2.51 -0.01 8.65
N LEU A 117 -2.28 0.78 7.60
CA LEU A 117 -3.35 1.30 6.77
C LEU A 117 -4.13 0.17 6.08
N CYS A 118 -3.49 -0.95 5.70
CA CYS A 118 -4.19 -2.10 5.13
C CYS A 118 -5.28 -2.63 6.06
N THR A 119 -5.00 -2.77 7.36
CA THR A 119 -6.00 -3.20 8.37
C THR A 119 -7.17 -2.22 8.47
N ALA A 120 -6.89 -0.91 8.51
CA ALA A 120 -7.95 0.10 8.54
C ALA A 120 -8.83 0.03 7.27
N LEU A 121 -8.21 -0.28 6.13
CA LEU A 121 -8.88 -0.41 4.85
C LEU A 121 -9.62 -1.73 4.64
N GLU A 122 -9.43 -2.77 5.46
CA GLU A 122 -10.20 -4.01 5.32
C GLU A 122 -11.72 -3.76 5.48
N SER A 123 -12.08 -2.83 6.36
CA SER A 123 -13.47 -2.43 6.59
C SER A 123 -14.01 -1.45 5.54
N TYR A 124 -13.13 -0.96 4.66
CA TYR A 124 -13.44 0.07 3.69
C TYR A 124 -13.39 -0.49 2.27
N CYS A 125 -14.54 -0.50 1.60
CA CYS A 125 -14.60 -0.82 0.19
C CYS A 125 -14.62 0.49 -0.59
N PRO A 126 -13.50 0.94 -1.18
CA PRO A 126 -13.54 2.09 -2.07
C PRO A 126 -14.51 1.75 -3.21
N SER A 127 -15.59 2.53 -3.36
CA SER A 127 -16.60 2.38 -4.41
C SER A 127 -16.11 2.86 -5.78
N ILE A 128 -14.80 2.85 -5.95
CA ILE A 128 -14.07 3.51 -7.00
C ILE A 128 -13.41 2.40 -7.79
N GLY A 129 -13.60 2.37 -9.11
CA GLY A 129 -13.10 1.31 -10.00
C GLY A 129 -11.57 1.26 -10.15
N LEU A 130 -10.84 1.41 -9.06
CA LEU A 130 -9.41 1.23 -8.87
C LEU A 130 -9.16 -0.11 -8.18
N ASP A 131 -8.08 -0.78 -8.56
CA ASP A 131 -7.61 -1.99 -7.88
C ASP A 131 -6.79 -1.66 -6.62
N GLY A 132 -6.26 -0.44 -6.55
CA GLY A 132 -5.38 0.00 -5.49
C GLY A 132 -4.74 1.37 -5.74
N PHE A 133 -3.70 1.67 -4.98
CA PHE A 133 -2.85 2.83 -5.21
C PHE A 133 -1.37 2.49 -5.07
N ALA A 134 -0.52 3.29 -5.72
CA ALA A 134 0.92 3.16 -5.67
C ALA A 134 1.56 4.48 -5.27
N THR A 135 2.69 4.41 -4.57
CA THR A 135 3.26 5.58 -3.89
C THR A 135 4.51 6.14 -4.58
N LEU A 136 5.32 5.28 -5.19
CA LEU A 136 6.66 5.60 -5.66
C LEU A 136 7.09 4.72 -6.82
N ALA A 137 7.42 5.31 -7.96
CA ALA A 137 8.10 4.59 -9.04
C ALA A 137 9.57 4.32 -8.65
N LEU A 138 10.07 3.14 -8.98
CA LEU A 138 11.47 2.75 -8.92
C LEU A 138 12.20 3.43 -10.09
N GLU A 139 13.45 3.83 -9.86
CA GLU A 139 14.26 4.47 -10.90
C GLU A 139 14.38 3.57 -12.13
N GLY A 140 14.09 4.13 -13.32
CA GLY A 140 14.27 3.44 -14.60
C GLY A 140 13.05 2.73 -15.19
N GLY A 141 11.84 2.85 -14.62
CA GLY A 141 10.62 2.30 -15.26
C GLY A 141 9.30 2.51 -14.50
N ASN A 142 8.25 1.79 -14.90
CA ASN A 142 6.90 1.85 -14.31
C ASN A 142 6.74 0.89 -13.11
N HIS A 143 7.82 0.49 -12.46
CA HIS A 143 7.76 -0.40 -11.31
C HIS A 143 7.57 0.44 -10.06
N TYR A 144 6.73 -0.01 -9.14
CA TYR A 144 6.42 0.73 -7.92
C TYR A 144 7.04 0.08 -6.69
N ARG A 145 7.62 0.91 -5.81
CA ARG A 145 8.21 0.49 -4.54
C ARG A 145 7.14 -0.08 -3.61
N HIS A 146 6.00 0.59 -3.52
CA HIS A 146 4.86 0.18 -2.70
C HIS A 146 3.58 0.29 -3.52
N VAL A 147 2.85 -0.81 -3.58
CA VAL A 147 1.55 -0.94 -4.22
C VAL A 147 0.59 -1.51 -3.19
N LEU A 148 -0.45 -0.77 -2.83
CA LEU A 148 -1.48 -1.25 -1.93
C LEU A 148 -2.69 -1.64 -2.76
N LEU A 149 -3.09 -2.92 -2.67
CA LEU A 149 -4.22 -3.48 -3.43
C LEU A 149 -5.38 -3.78 -2.50
N PHE A 150 -6.59 -3.41 -2.90
CA PHE A 150 -7.80 -3.57 -2.07
C PHE A 150 -8.35 -4.99 -2.08
N ARG A 151 -8.27 -5.67 -3.24
CA ARG A 151 -8.79 -7.04 -3.43
C ARG A 151 -7.84 -7.84 -4.33
N PRO A 152 -6.67 -8.23 -3.81
CA PRO A 152 -5.62 -8.84 -4.62
C PRO A 152 -6.05 -10.17 -5.24
N LEU A 153 -6.99 -10.95 -4.67
CA LEU A 153 -7.44 -12.19 -5.33
C LEU A 153 -8.33 -11.93 -6.53
N ASP A 154 -8.99 -10.77 -6.60
CA ASP A 154 -9.81 -10.40 -7.75
C ASP A 154 -8.90 -9.96 -8.92
N SER A 155 -7.80 -9.27 -8.61
CA SER A 155 -6.95 -8.61 -9.61
C SER A 155 -5.63 -9.35 -9.91
N LEU A 156 -5.15 -10.24 -9.03
CA LEU A 156 -3.90 -10.98 -9.18
C LEU A 156 -4.11 -12.48 -9.34
N GLN A 157 -3.17 -13.11 -10.04
CA GLN A 157 -3.00 -14.54 -10.18
C GLN A 157 -1.75 -14.97 -9.43
N LEU A 158 -1.90 -15.93 -8.53
CA LEU A 158 -0.79 -16.53 -7.80
C LEU A 158 0.19 -17.19 -8.78
N TYR A 159 1.48 -16.90 -8.57
CA TYR A 159 2.58 -17.51 -9.32
C TYR A 159 3.35 -18.50 -8.44
N ASP A 160 3.76 -18.07 -7.24
CA ASP A 160 4.56 -18.90 -6.32
C ASP A 160 4.36 -18.50 -4.84
N ILE A 161 4.68 -19.43 -3.93
CA ILE A 161 4.65 -19.24 -2.48
C ILE A 161 5.87 -19.94 -1.87
N GLU A 162 6.77 -19.15 -1.28
CA GLU A 162 7.97 -19.62 -0.60
C GLU A 162 7.87 -19.36 0.92
N PRO A 163 8.30 -20.27 1.80
CA PRO A 163 8.38 -20.00 3.23
C PRO A 163 9.51 -18.99 3.52
N LEU A 164 9.26 -18.04 4.43
CA LEU A 164 10.24 -17.05 4.92
C LEU A 164 10.99 -17.51 6.16
#